data_AF-A0AAU8MS60-F1
#
_entry.id   AF-A0AAU8MS60-F1
#
_cell.length_a   1.000
_cell.length_b   1.000
_cell.length_c   1.000
_cell.angle_alpha   90.00
_cell.angle_beta   90.00
_cell.angle_gamma   90.00
#
_symmetry.space_group_name_H-M   'P 1'
#
loop_
_entity.id
_entity.type
_entity.pdbx_description
1 polymer ?
#
loop_
_entity_poly.entity_id
_entity_poly.type
_entity_poly.pdbx_seq_one_letter_code
_entity_poly.pdbx_strand_id
1 'polypeptide(L)' 'MSLLLASALSLALLFLPAMRGGEISAAGHGLLSPLMLLICAGFVHGVGLRPRHALGRAALHPAWLWPAMLGMAALWAARF' A
#
# COMPACT_ATOMS: atom_id res chain seq x y z
N MET A 1 8.20 -11.00 3.59
CA MET A 1 6.76 -10.77 3.82
C MET A 1 6.30 -9.40 3.31
N SER A 2 6.94 -8.27 3.70
CA SER A 2 6.58 -6.94 3.16
C SER A 2 6.63 -6.84 1.63
N LEU A 3 7.65 -7.44 1.01
CA LEU A 3 7.79 -7.44 -0.46
C LEU A 3 6.64 -8.18 -1.15
N LEU A 4 6.30 -9.37 -0.65
CA LEU A 4 5.19 -10.18 -1.15
C LEU A 4 3.86 -9.43 -1.05
N LEU A 5 3.61 -8.78 0.10
CA LEU A 5 2.40 -7.98 0.32
C LEU A 5 2.35 -6.76 -0.61
N ALA A 6 3.45 -6.03 -0.77
CA ALA A 6 3.55 -4.88 -1.67
C ALA A 6 3.32 -5.30 -3.13
N SER A 7 3.92 -6.40 -3.58
CA SER A 7 3.71 -6.96 -4.92
C SER A 7 2.27 -7.38 -5.13
N ALA A 8 1.66 -8.09 -4.17
CA ALA A 8 0.27 -8.52 -4.26
C ALA A 8 -0.70 -7.32 -4.33
N LEU A 9 -0.50 -6.30 -3.50
CA LEU A 9 -1.33 -5.09 -3.52
C LEU A 9 -1.12 -4.25 -4.80
N SER A 10 0.10 -4.23 -5.36
CA SER A 10 0.37 -3.57 -6.64
C SER A 10 -0.37 -4.26 -7.78
N LEU A 11 -0.37 -5.60 -7.80
CA LEU A 11 -1.15 -6.38 -8.77
C LEU A 11 -2.65 -6.13 -8.56
N ALA A 12 -3.13 -6.12 -7.32
CA ALA A 12 -4.52 -5.83 -7.02
C ALA A 12 -4.95 -4.44 -7.52
N LEU A 13 -4.12 -3.40 -7.32
CA LEU A 13 -4.38 -2.07 -7.84
C LEU A 13 -4.44 -2.01 -9.37
N LEU A 14 -3.67 -2.85 -10.05
CA LEU A 14 -3.66 -2.90 -11.52
C LEU A 14 -4.91 -3.62 -12.07
N PHE A 15 -5.27 -4.76 -11.49
CA PHE A 15 -6.32 -5.62 -12.03
C PHE A 15 -7.72 -5.31 -11.49
N LEU A 16 -7.87 -4.89 -10.23
CA LEU A 16 -9.19 -4.67 -9.62
C LEU A 16 -10.00 -3.57 -10.32
N PRO A 17 -9.40 -2.42 -10.72
CA PRO A 17 -10.10 -1.41 -11.51
C PRO A 17 -10.53 -1.93 -12.89
N ALA A 18 -9.61 -2.60 -13.58
CA ALA A 18 -9.85 -3.15 -14.90
C ALA A 18 -10.98 -4.21 -14.89
N MET A 19 -11.08 -5.01 -13.84
CA MET A 19 -12.13 -6.01 -13.67
C MET A 19 -13.49 -5.41 -13.29
N ARG A 20 -13.52 -4.32 -12.52
CA ARG A 20 -14.79 -3.71 -12.08
C ARG A 20 -15.46 -2.86 -13.15
N GLY A 21 -14.72 -2.40 -14.16
CA GLY A 21 -15.27 -1.67 -15.31
C GLY A 21 -15.98 -0.34 -14.98
N GLY A 22 -15.89 0.12 -13.73
CA GLY A 22 -16.54 1.33 -13.21
C GLY A 22 -15.54 2.47 -13.03
N GLU A 23 -16.02 3.70 -13.16
CA GLU A 23 -15.21 4.90 -12.92
C GLU A 23 -14.80 4.99 -11.44
N ILE A 24 -13.55 5.41 -11.20
CA ILE A 24 -13.04 5.66 -9.85
C ILE A 24 -13.82 6.81 -9.22
N SER A 25 -14.47 6.55 -8.08
CA SER A 25 -15.07 7.61 -7.28
C SER A 25 -14.02 8.63 -6.83
N ALA A 26 -14.38 9.90 -6.69
CA ALA A 26 -13.47 10.94 -6.20
C ALA A 26 -12.83 10.57 -4.84
N ALA A 27 -13.58 9.86 -3.99
CA ALA A 27 -13.08 9.34 -2.71
C ALA A 27 -12.06 8.21 -2.89
N GLY A 28 -12.30 7.28 -3.83
CA GLY A 28 -11.33 6.23 -4.19
C GLY A 28 -10.05 6.79 -4.80
N HIS A 29 -10.15 7.89 -5.56
CA HIS A 29 -9.00 8.59 -6.12
C HIS A 29 -8.13 9.23 -5.03
N GLY A 30 -8.75 9.87 -4.03
CA GLY A 30 -8.03 10.47 -2.90
C GLY A 30 -7.28 9.45 -2.03
N LEU A 31 -7.80 8.22 -1.95
CA LEU A 31 -7.18 7.12 -1.19
C LEU A 31 -6.03 6.42 -1.94
N LEU A 32 -5.90 6.66 -3.24
CA LEU A 32 -4.88 6.04 -4.09
C LEU A 32 -3.48 6.54 -3.73
N SER A 33 -3.30 7.83 -3.51
CA SER A 33 -2.01 8.43 -3.12
C SER A 33 -1.44 7.87 -1.80
N PRO A 34 -2.18 7.83 -0.67
CA PRO A 34 -1.66 7.25 0.56
C PRO A 34 -1.44 5.73 0.45
N LEU A 35 -2.28 5.02 -0.32
CA LEU A 35 -2.10 3.59 -0.57
C LEU A 35 -0.81 3.31 -1.37
N MET A 36 -0.55 4.08 -2.42
CA MET A 36 0.69 3.97 -3.21
C MET A 36 1.92 4.25 -2.33
N LEU A 37 1.86 5.28 -1.47
CA LEU A 37 2.93 5.59 -0.51
C LEU A 37 3.24 4.41 0.43
N LEU A 38 2.20 3.75 0.95
CA LEU A 38 2.33 2.57 1.80
C LEU A 38 2.93 1.37 1.05
N ILE A 39 2.51 1.16 -0.21
CA ILE A 39 3.07 0.11 -1.08
C ILE A 39 4.55 0.37 -1.38
N CYS A 40 4.92 1.61 -1.73
CA CYS A 40 6.31 2.02 -1.93
C CYS A 40 7.16 1.80 -0.68
N ALA A 41 6.65 2.19 0.51
CA ALA A 41 7.31 1.90 1.77
C ALA A 41 7.47 0.39 2.01
N GLY A 42 6.48 -0.41 1.62
CA GLY A 42 6.50 -1.87 1.67
C GLY A 42 7.59 -2.49 0.79
N PHE A 43 7.81 -1.94 -0.42
CA PHE A 43 8.91 -2.32 -1.29
C PHE A 43 10.28 -1.97 -0.70
N VAL A 44 10.46 -0.72 -0.26
CA VAL A 44 11.72 -0.23 0.35
C VAL A 44 12.12 -1.09 1.54
N HIS A 45 11.15 -1.46 2.38
CA HIS A 45 11.43 -2.31 3.53
C HIS A 45 11.58 -3.79 3.14
N GLY A 46 10.83 -4.25 2.13
CA GLY A 46 10.85 -5.62 1.63
C GLY A 46 12.16 -6.02 0.96
N VAL A 47 12.89 -5.08 0.37
CA VAL A 47 14.24 -5.30 -0.22
C VAL A 47 15.36 -5.25 0.82
N GLY A 48 15.06 -4.99 2.10
CA GLY A 48 16.04 -4.96 3.18
C GLY A 48 16.72 -3.61 3.40
N LEU A 49 16.18 -2.51 2.86
CA LEU A 49 16.72 -1.18 3.13
C LEU A 49 16.56 -0.85 4.62
N ARG A 50 17.67 -0.65 5.33
CA ARG A 50 17.67 -0.22 6.74
C ARG A 50 17.84 1.30 6.81
N PRO A 51 16.81 2.08 7.20
CA PRO A 51 16.92 3.52 7.32
C PRO A 51 18.03 3.89 8.31
N ARG A 52 18.88 4.87 7.98
CA ARG A 52 19.94 5.35 8.89
C ARG A 52 19.33 6.08 10.10
N HIS A 53 18.27 6.87 9.87
CA HIS A 53 17.54 7.61 10.90
C HIS A 53 16.61 6.70 11.73
N ALA A 54 16.66 6.83 13.06
CA ALA A 54 15.87 6.03 14.00
C ALA A 54 14.36 6.23 13.85
N LEU A 55 13.91 7.45 13.55
CA LEU A 55 12.50 7.76 13.27
C LEU A 55 11.99 7.05 12.02
N GLY A 56 12.78 7.05 10.93
CA GLY A 56 12.43 6.29 9.72
C GLY A 56 12.39 4.79 9.97
N ARG A 57 13.22 4.29 10.89
CA ARG A 57 13.24 2.87 11.31
C ARG A 57 11.95 2.48 12.05
N ALA A 58 11.44 3.36 12.91
CA ALA A 58 10.21 3.12 13.67
C ALA A 58 8.95 3.28 12.80
N ALA A 59 8.89 4.32 11.98
CA ALA A 59 7.78 4.56 11.06
C ALA A 59 7.65 3.46 9.99
N LEU A 60 8.76 2.85 9.59
CA LEU A 60 8.81 1.77 8.60
C LEU A 60 8.86 0.37 9.24
N HIS A 61 8.54 0.23 10.53
CA HIS A 61 8.58 -1.07 11.18
C HIS A 61 7.55 -2.02 10.53
N PRO A 62 7.94 -3.24 10.11
CA PRO A 62 7.06 -4.12 9.32
C PRO A 62 5.74 -4.44 10.01
N ALA A 63 5.76 -4.52 11.34
CA ALA A 63 4.58 -4.78 12.16
C ALA A 63 3.49 -3.69 12.07
N TRP A 64 3.87 -2.44 11.79
CA TRP A 64 2.92 -1.33 11.58
C TRP A 64 2.59 -1.16 10.10
N LEU A 65 3.57 -1.39 9.24
CA LEU A 65 3.44 -1.19 7.81
C LEU A 65 2.42 -2.14 7.18
N TRP A 66 2.38 -3.41 7.60
CA TRP A 66 1.43 -4.39 7.07
C TRP A 66 -0.03 -4.08 7.39
N PRO A 67 -0.43 -3.83 8.66
CA PRO A 67 -1.81 -3.46 8.94
C PRO A 67 -2.19 -2.12 8.30
N ALA A 68 -1.25 -1.17 8.17
CA ALA A 68 -1.51 0.07 7.45
C ALA A 68 -1.77 -0.19 5.95
N MET A 69 -0.94 -1.00 5.28
CA MET A 69 -1.12 -1.38 3.87
C MET A 69 -2.43 -2.12 3.64
N LEU A 70 -2.74 -3.13 4.48
CA LEU A 70 -3.98 -3.91 4.38
C LEU A 70 -5.22 -3.06 4.69
N GLY A 71 -5.17 -2.25 5.75
CA GLY A 71 -6.27 -1.38 6.14
C GLY A 71 -6.57 -0.34 5.08
N MET A 72 -5.54 0.30 4.52
CA MET A 72 -5.70 1.28 3.44
C MET A 72 -6.21 0.62 2.16
N ALA A 73 -5.72 -0.58 1.82
CA ALA A 73 -6.21 -1.32 0.66
C ALA A 73 -7.68 -1.72 0.80
N ALA A 74 -8.10 -2.15 2.00
CA ALA A 74 -9.50 -2.48 2.28
C ALA A 74 -10.40 -1.24 2.23
N LEU A 75 -9.96 -0.11 2.80
CA LEU A 75 -10.68 1.16 2.72
C LEU A 75 -10.82 1.64 1.28
N TRP A 76 -9.74 1.57 0.50
CA TRP A 76 -9.76 1.89 -0.92
C TRP A 76 -10.73 0.97 -1.67
N ALA A 77 -10.63 -0.35 -1.49
CA ALA A 77 -11.52 -1.31 -2.14
C ALA A 77 -13.00 -1.11 -1.77
N ALA A 78 -13.31 -0.65 -0.55
CA ALA A 78 -14.68 -0.36 -0.11
C ALA A 78 -15.24 0.98 -0.63
N ARG A 79 -14.38 1.90 -1.09
CA ARG A 79 -14.74 3.22 -1.63
C ARG A 79 -14.56 3.33 -3.14
N PHE A 80 -13.98 2.29 -3.73
CA PHE A 80 -13.82 2.06 -5.15
C PHE A 80 -15.09 1.45 -5.73
#